data_AF-A0A1V8RNB4-F1
#
_entry.id   AF-A0A1V8RNB4-F1
#
_cell.length_a   1.000
_cell.length_b   1.000
_cell.length_c   1.000
_cell.angle_alpha   90.00
_cell.angle_beta   90.00
_cell.angle_gamma   90.00
#
_symmetry.space_group_name_H-M   'P 1'
#
loop_
_entity.id
_entity.type
_entity.pdbx_description
1 polymer ?
#
loop_
_entity_poly.entity_id
_entity_poly.type
_entity_poly.pdbx_seq_one_letter_code
_entity_poly.pdbx_strand_id
1 'polypeptide(L)'
;MKQISDKLYVAPQLTADDIRQARSKGFAAIINNRPDHEEPGQPTAAENRIVAENEGLGYSHIPVVPGQVDENQVRAFQKALSEAAGPVLAHCKTGTRAATLYVIGEVLDERMSKDEVAPLGQSLGLDLSGAVKWLDGHGR
;
A
#
# COMPACT_ATOMS: atom_id res chain seq x y z
N MET A 1 -9.33 3.05 -7.91
CA MET A 1 -8.26 2.10 -7.52
C MET A 1 -7.45 1.73 -8.75
N LYS A 2 -6.20 1.33 -8.57
CA LYS A 2 -5.28 0.93 -9.64
C LYS A 2 -4.71 -0.44 -9.30
N GLN A 3 -4.77 -1.37 -10.23
CA GLN A 3 -4.18 -2.69 -10.06
C GLN A 3 -2.69 -2.60 -10.33
N ILE A 4 -1.86 -3.14 -9.42
CA ILE A 4 -0.40 -3.22 -9.59
C ILE A 4 0.02 -4.64 -9.95
N SER A 5 -0.64 -5.65 -9.37
CA SER A 5 -0.46 -7.06 -9.68
C SER A 5 -1.78 -7.82 -9.50
N ASP A 6 -1.79 -9.12 -9.76
CA ASP A 6 -2.96 -9.97 -9.50
C ASP A 6 -3.38 -9.98 -8.02
N LYS A 7 -2.44 -9.68 -7.12
CA LYS A 7 -2.66 -9.70 -5.67
C LYS A 7 -2.80 -8.31 -5.04
N LEU A 8 -2.40 -7.23 -5.72
CA LEU A 8 -2.34 -5.90 -5.13
C LEU A 8 -3.08 -4.85 -5.95
N TYR A 9 -3.95 -4.13 -5.27
CA TYR A 9 -4.59 -2.90 -5.73
C TYR A 9 -4.22 -1.76 -4.80
N VAL A 10 -4.02 -0.56 -5.36
CA VAL A 10 -3.79 0.66 -4.60
C VAL A 10 -4.90 1.69 -4.81
N ALA A 11 -5.20 2.47 -3.77
CA ALA A 11 -6.22 3.49 -3.80
C ALA A 11 -5.80 4.77 -3.04
N PRO A 12 -6.43 5.92 -3.35
CA PRO A 12 -6.41 7.07 -2.44
C PRO A 12 -7.14 6.74 -1.12
N GLN A 13 -7.30 7.75 -0.25
CA GLN A 13 -7.96 7.58 1.05
C GLN A 13 -9.29 6.82 0.91
N LEU A 14 -9.42 5.71 1.64
CA LEU A 14 -10.66 4.95 1.72
C LEU A 14 -11.60 5.59 2.73
N THR A 15 -12.88 5.60 2.40
CA THR A 15 -13.97 5.85 3.34
C THR A 15 -14.38 4.54 4.05
N ALA A 16 -15.18 4.65 5.11
CA ALA A 16 -15.77 3.47 5.74
C ALA A 16 -16.62 2.66 4.75
N ASP A 17 -17.31 3.33 3.82
CA ASP A 17 -18.14 2.64 2.81
C ASP A 17 -17.28 1.89 1.78
N ASP A 18 -16.14 2.46 1.37
CA ASP A 18 -15.19 1.76 0.50
C ASP A 18 -14.67 0.46 1.16
N ILE A 19 -14.39 0.50 2.46
CA ILE A 19 -13.96 -0.68 3.23
C ILE A 19 -15.06 -1.73 3.26
N ARG A 20 -16.32 -1.34 3.53
CA ARG A 20 -17.45 -2.29 3.50
C ARG A 20 -17.65 -2.93 2.15
N GLN A 21 -17.53 -2.15 1.08
CA GLN A 21 -17.63 -2.68 -0.26
C GLN A 21 -16.44 -3.56 -0.67
N ALA A 22 -15.28 -3.47 0.00
CA ALA A 22 -14.09 -4.18 -0.43
C ALA A 22 -14.29 -5.71 -0.38
N ARG A 23 -14.97 -6.25 0.64
CA ARG A 23 -15.26 -7.69 0.72
C ARG A 23 -16.11 -8.17 -0.46
N SER A 24 -17.15 -7.42 -0.81
CA SER A 24 -18.02 -7.72 -1.97
C SER A 24 -17.28 -7.71 -3.30
N LYS A 25 -16.18 -6.96 -3.39
CA LYS A 25 -15.29 -6.86 -4.56
C LYS A 25 -14.21 -7.95 -4.57
N GLY A 26 -14.25 -8.89 -3.61
CA GLY A 26 -13.34 -10.04 -3.53
C GLY A 26 -12.02 -9.75 -2.81
N PHE A 27 -11.87 -8.59 -2.17
CA PHE A 27 -10.68 -8.32 -1.37
C PHE A 27 -10.68 -9.15 -0.08
N ALA A 28 -9.49 -9.62 0.29
CA ALA A 28 -9.26 -10.38 1.52
C ALA A 28 -8.71 -9.50 2.65
N ALA A 29 -7.99 -8.42 2.33
CA ALA A 29 -7.38 -7.55 3.32
C ALA A 29 -7.20 -6.09 2.83
N ILE A 30 -7.09 -5.20 3.82
CA ILE A 30 -6.74 -3.79 3.66
C ILE A 30 -5.37 -3.52 4.27
N ILE A 31 -4.52 -2.77 3.57
CA ILE A 31 -3.28 -2.20 4.13
C ILE A 31 -3.39 -0.67 4.13
N ASN A 32 -3.36 -0.06 5.30
CA ASN A 32 -3.34 1.40 5.44
C ASN A 32 -1.89 1.89 5.64
N ASN A 33 -1.38 2.66 4.69
CA ASN A 33 -0.05 3.27 4.74
C ASN A 33 -0.05 4.73 5.17
N ARG A 34 -1.19 5.24 5.64
CA ARG A 34 -1.37 6.62 6.10
C ARG A 34 -1.19 6.71 7.62
N PRO A 35 -0.27 7.54 8.13
CA PRO A 35 -0.27 7.93 9.54
C PRO A 35 -1.59 8.57 9.93
N ASP A 36 -2.03 8.36 11.16
CA ASP A 36 -3.21 9.04 11.68
C ASP A 36 -2.94 10.55 11.84
N HIS A 37 -4.02 11.33 11.79
CA HIS A 37 -3.98 12.78 11.99
C HIS A 37 -3.14 13.56 10.96
N GLU A 38 -3.00 13.04 9.73
CA GLU A 38 -2.37 13.77 8.62
C GLU A 38 -3.26 14.94 8.14
N GLU A 39 -4.58 14.85 8.31
CA GLU A 39 -5.52 15.95 8.03
C GLU A 39 -6.76 15.94 8.94
N PRO A 40 -7.42 17.11 9.17
CA PRO A 40 -8.67 17.17 9.91
C PRO A 40 -9.76 16.30 9.28
N GLY A 41 -10.46 15.52 10.11
CA GLY A 41 -11.52 14.62 9.64
C GLY A 41 -11.03 13.33 9.00
N GLN A 42 -9.72 13.05 8.99
CA GLN A 42 -9.18 11.76 8.58
C GLN A 42 -9.68 10.66 9.55
N PRO A 43 -10.30 9.58 9.04
CA PRO A 43 -10.57 8.39 9.86
C PRO A 43 -9.26 7.76 10.35
N THR A 44 -9.20 7.46 11.64
CA THR A 44 -8.07 6.80 12.26
C THR A 44 -7.94 5.35 11.78
N ALA A 45 -6.74 4.80 11.88
CA ALA A 45 -6.52 3.40 11.58
C ALA A 45 -7.33 2.46 12.49
N ALA A 46 -7.59 2.87 13.74
CA ALA A 46 -8.43 2.12 14.67
C ALA A 46 -9.91 2.08 14.22
N GLU A 47 -10.47 3.20 13.79
CA GLU A 47 -11.84 3.26 13.26
C GLU A 47 -11.99 2.40 12.00
N ASN A 48 -11.05 2.54 11.05
CA ASN A 48 -11.06 1.76 9.82
C ASN A 48 -10.85 0.26 10.06
N ARG A 49 -10.05 -0.11 11.07
CA ARG A 49 -9.86 -1.50 11.49
C ARG A 49 -11.18 -2.14 11.92
N ILE A 50 -11.95 -1.46 12.77
CA ILE A 50 -13.25 -1.96 13.23
C ILE A 50 -14.19 -2.22 12.05
N VAL A 51 -14.22 -1.30 11.08
CA VAL A 51 -15.04 -1.47 9.86
C VAL A 51 -14.57 -2.67 9.04
N ALA A 52 -13.26 -2.84 8.84
CA ALA A 52 -12.71 -3.95 8.08
C ALA A 52 -12.99 -5.31 8.76
N GLU A 53 -12.78 -5.40 10.06
CA GLU A 53 -12.96 -6.64 10.83
C GLU A 53 -14.43 -7.07 10.87
N ASN A 54 -15.38 -6.13 10.97
CA ASN A 54 -16.81 -6.42 10.88
C ASN A 54 -17.24 -7.01 9.53
N GLU A 55 -16.46 -6.76 8.47
CA GLU A 55 -16.70 -7.24 7.11
C GLU A 55 -15.87 -8.51 6.79
N GLY A 56 -15.17 -9.05 7.78
CA GLY A 56 -14.31 -10.22 7.64
C GLY A 56 -13.06 -9.96 6.79
N LEU A 57 -12.58 -8.72 6.74
CA LEU A 57 -11.34 -8.33 6.07
C LEU A 57 -10.17 -8.32 7.06
N GLY A 58 -9.01 -8.80 6.62
CA GLY A 58 -7.75 -8.53 7.32
C GLY A 58 -7.43 -7.03 7.29
N TYR A 59 -6.79 -6.51 8.33
CA TYR A 59 -6.41 -5.09 8.38
C TYR A 59 -5.01 -4.89 8.97
N SER A 60 -4.12 -4.28 8.19
CA SER A 60 -2.76 -3.92 8.58
C SER A 60 -2.55 -2.40 8.51
N HIS A 61 -1.97 -1.81 9.55
CA HIS A 61 -1.57 -0.40 9.56
C HIS A 61 -0.05 -0.32 9.55
N ILE A 62 0.51 0.22 8.47
CA ILE A 62 1.95 0.34 8.23
C ILE A 62 2.22 1.81 7.85
N PRO A 63 2.19 2.73 8.82
CA PRO A 63 2.20 4.16 8.54
C PRO A 63 3.54 4.59 7.96
N VAL A 64 3.51 5.28 6.80
CA VAL A 64 4.71 5.82 6.16
C VAL A 64 4.60 7.35 6.08
N VAL A 65 5.62 8.02 6.63
CA VAL A 65 5.82 9.46 6.46
C VAL A 65 6.50 9.69 5.10
N PRO A 66 5.99 10.60 4.26
CA PRO A 66 6.61 10.89 2.96
C PRO A 66 8.11 11.20 3.09
N GLY A 67 8.93 10.54 2.26
CA GLY A 67 10.39 10.70 2.26
C GLY A 67 11.13 9.95 3.38
N GLN A 68 10.43 9.27 4.29
CA GLN A 68 11.01 8.51 5.41
C GLN A 68 10.58 7.04 5.33
N VAL A 69 10.86 6.40 4.19
CA VAL A 69 10.62 4.97 4.01
C VAL A 69 11.72 4.18 4.70
N ASP A 70 11.31 3.22 5.54
CA ASP A 70 12.18 2.27 6.23
C ASP A 70 12.03 0.87 5.61
N GLU A 71 13.12 0.11 5.52
CA GLU A 71 13.06 -1.27 5.00
C GLU A 71 12.13 -2.17 5.84
N ASN A 72 12.03 -1.96 7.15
CA ASN A 72 11.09 -2.70 8.00
C ASN A 72 9.63 -2.47 7.57
N GLN A 73 9.28 -1.27 7.12
CA GLN A 73 7.94 -0.99 6.58
C GLN A 73 7.73 -1.71 5.24
N VAL A 74 8.76 -1.78 4.40
CA VAL A 74 8.75 -2.54 3.14
C VAL A 74 8.51 -4.03 3.43
N ARG A 75 9.26 -4.62 4.37
CA ARG A 75 9.11 -6.03 4.75
C ARG A 75 7.76 -6.30 5.40
N ALA A 76 7.27 -5.41 6.27
CA ALA A 76 5.93 -5.53 6.84
C ALA A 76 4.83 -5.52 5.76
N PHE A 77 4.99 -4.67 4.73
CA PHE A 77 4.05 -4.60 3.61
C PHE A 77 4.06 -5.88 2.79
N GLN A 78 5.26 -6.37 2.42
CA GLN A 78 5.43 -7.62 1.68
C GLN A 78 4.88 -8.81 2.46
N LYS A 79 5.13 -8.88 3.78
CA LYS A 79 4.56 -9.90 4.65
C LYS A 79 3.03 -9.87 4.63
N ALA A 80 2.41 -8.71 4.86
CA ALA A 80 0.95 -8.56 4.86
C ALA A 80 0.33 -8.95 3.51
N LEU A 81 0.98 -8.61 2.40
CA LEU A 81 0.54 -9.00 1.05
C LEU A 81 0.65 -10.52 0.82
N SER A 82 1.74 -11.14 1.30
CA SER A 82 1.97 -12.58 1.14
C SER A 82 0.99 -13.42 1.96
N GLU A 83 0.69 -13.01 3.20
CA GLU A 83 -0.19 -13.74 4.14
C GLU A 83 -1.68 -13.58 3.82
N ALA A 84 -2.06 -12.56 3.04
CA ALA A 84 -3.44 -12.40 2.62
C ALA A 84 -3.90 -13.60 1.76
N ALA A 85 -5.05 -14.16 2.12
CA ALA A 85 -5.67 -15.30 1.44
C ALA A 85 -6.29 -14.95 0.06
N GLY A 86 -6.15 -13.70 -0.40
CA GLY A 86 -6.70 -13.20 -1.65
C GLY A 86 -6.19 -11.80 -1.98
N PRO A 87 -6.82 -11.09 -2.92
CA PRO A 87 -6.43 -9.74 -3.32
C PRO A 87 -6.41 -8.76 -2.13
N VAL A 88 -5.45 -7.85 -2.14
CA VAL A 88 -5.26 -6.82 -1.12
C VAL A 88 -5.53 -5.44 -1.71
N LEU A 89 -6.28 -4.62 -0.97
CA LEU A 89 -6.47 -3.21 -1.26
C LEU A 89 -5.64 -2.36 -0.29
N ALA A 90 -4.53 -1.82 -0.78
CA ALA A 90 -3.68 -0.92 -0.01
C ALA A 90 -4.04 0.54 -0.30
N HIS A 91 -3.97 1.42 0.71
CA HIS A 91 -4.27 2.83 0.53
C HIS A 91 -3.39 3.75 1.36
N CYS A 92 -3.35 5.02 0.96
CA CYS A 92 -2.86 6.10 1.79
C CYS A 92 -3.65 7.37 1.44
N LYS A 93 -3.04 8.57 1.38
CA LYS A 93 -3.71 9.76 0.81
C LYS A 93 -3.98 9.64 -0.69
N THR A 94 -2.97 9.25 -1.47
CA THR A 94 -3.03 9.23 -2.95
C THR A 94 -2.81 7.84 -3.57
N GLY A 95 -2.47 6.84 -2.75
CA GLY A 95 -2.03 5.51 -3.18
C GLY A 95 -0.51 5.38 -3.41
N THR A 96 0.23 6.50 -3.46
CA THR A 96 1.67 6.50 -3.77
C THR A 96 2.50 5.71 -2.76
N ARG A 97 2.25 5.87 -1.45
CA ARG A 97 3.02 5.18 -0.40
C ARG A 97 2.94 3.66 -0.51
N ALA A 98 1.74 3.13 -0.77
CA ALA A 98 1.53 1.70 -0.97
C ALA A 98 2.31 1.18 -2.19
N ALA A 99 2.22 1.90 -3.31
CA ALA A 99 2.97 1.55 -4.52
C ALA A 99 4.50 1.62 -4.29
N THR A 100 4.99 2.64 -3.57
CA THR A 100 6.40 2.77 -3.18
C THR A 100 6.90 1.59 -2.36
N LEU A 101 6.18 1.19 -1.30
CA LEU A 101 6.58 0.03 -0.50
C LEU A 101 6.60 -1.27 -1.31
N TYR A 102 5.60 -1.46 -2.18
CA TYR A 102 5.54 -2.63 -3.05
C TYR A 102 6.75 -2.72 -3.97
N VAL A 103 6.98 -1.70 -4.80
CA VAL A 103 8.06 -1.75 -5.82
C VAL A 103 9.45 -1.82 -5.20
N ILE A 104 9.68 -1.19 -4.04
CA ILE A 104 10.95 -1.35 -3.31
C ILE A 104 11.12 -2.82 -2.91
N GLY A 105 10.09 -3.44 -2.33
CA GLY A 105 10.14 -4.85 -1.95
C GLY A 105 10.33 -5.80 -3.14
N GLU A 106 9.69 -5.53 -4.28
CA GLU A 106 9.87 -6.35 -5.49
C GLU A 106 11.30 -6.25 -6.04
N VAL A 107 11.90 -5.05 -6.01
CA VAL A 107 13.29 -4.87 -6.44
C VAL A 107 14.27 -5.51 -5.45
N LEU A 108 14.07 -5.33 -4.14
CA LEU A 108 14.91 -5.95 -3.11
C LEU A 108 14.88 -7.49 -3.15
N ASP A 109 13.80 -8.08 -3.63
CA ASP A 109 13.64 -9.52 -3.79
C ASP A 109 13.92 -10.01 -5.22
N GLU A 110 14.48 -9.16 -6.09
CA GLU A 110 14.88 -9.48 -7.47
C GLU A 110 13.70 -9.96 -8.37
N ARG A 111 12.45 -9.63 -8.01
CA ARG A 111 11.25 -9.91 -8.83
C ARG A 111 10.92 -8.81 -9.84
N MET A 112 11.56 -7.66 -9.70
CA MET A 112 11.42 -6.50 -10.57
C MET A 112 12.79 -5.81 -10.72
N SER A 113 13.13 -5.36 -11.91
CA SER A 113 14.30 -4.51 -12.14
C SER A 113 14.03 -3.08 -11.68
N LYS A 114 15.05 -2.40 -11.14
CA LYS A 114 14.95 -0.98 -10.75
C LYS A 114 14.48 -0.09 -11.91
N ASP A 115 14.86 -0.42 -13.14
CA ASP A 115 14.49 0.36 -14.34
C ASP A 115 13.00 0.26 -14.69
N GLU A 116 12.27 -0.72 -14.14
CA GLU A 116 10.83 -0.90 -14.34
C GLU A 116 9.98 -0.01 -13.41
N VAL A 117 10.56 0.49 -12.32
CA VAL A 117 9.84 1.25 -11.28
C VAL A 117 9.24 2.54 -11.82
N ALA A 118 10.03 3.33 -12.57
CA ALA A 118 9.56 4.59 -13.11
C ALA A 118 8.48 4.40 -14.21
N PRO A 119 8.66 3.50 -15.21
CA PRO A 119 7.61 3.14 -16.16
C PRO A 119 6.30 2.69 -15.50
N LEU A 120 6.37 1.84 -14.47
CA LEU A 120 5.18 1.38 -13.74
C LEU A 120 4.47 2.55 -13.03
N GLY A 121 5.23 3.46 -12.43
CA GLY A 121 4.66 4.68 -11.85
C GLY A 121 3.90 5.51 -12.89
N GLN A 122 4.49 5.71 -14.07
CA GLN A 122 3.86 6.46 -15.16
C GLN A 122 2.57 5.80 -15.66
N SER A 123 2.56 4.48 -15.88
CA SER A 123 1.35 3.76 -16.33
C SER A 123 0.23 3.83 -15.30
N LEU A 124 0.57 3.95 -14.01
CA LEU A 124 -0.38 4.11 -12.92
C LEU A 124 -0.70 5.59 -12.63
N GLY A 125 -0.06 6.56 -13.28
CA GLY A 125 -0.18 7.98 -12.92
C GLY A 125 0.17 8.22 -11.45
N LEU A 126 1.26 7.61 -10.97
CA LEU A 126 1.84 7.77 -9.65
C LEU A 126 3.32 8.17 -9.79
N ASP A 127 3.75 9.17 -9.04
CA ASP A 127 5.17 9.52 -8.96
C ASP A 127 5.89 8.54 -8.03
N LEU A 128 6.68 7.64 -8.62
CA LEU A 128 7.53 6.67 -7.90
C LEU A 128 9.00 7.08 -7.87
N SER A 129 9.35 8.33 -8.20
CA SER A 129 10.74 8.82 -8.14
C SER A 129 11.35 8.69 -6.73
N GLY A 130 10.54 8.78 -5.68
CA GLY A 130 10.98 8.54 -4.30
C GLY A 130 11.43 7.09 -4.05
N ALA A 131 10.80 6.11 -4.71
CA ALA A 131 11.21 4.71 -4.62
C ALA A 131 12.57 4.48 -5.31
N VAL A 132 12.76 5.06 -6.50
CA VAL A 132 14.03 5.01 -7.23
C VAL A 132 15.17 5.60 -6.39
N LYS A 133 14.96 6.81 -5.83
CA LYS A 133 15.95 7.45 -4.95
C LYS A 133 16.27 6.61 -3.71
N TRP A 134 15.26 5.96 -3.13
CA TRP A 134 15.47 5.08 -1.99
C TRP A 134 16.35 3.88 -2.38
N LEU A 135 16.05 3.24 -3.51
CA LEU A 135 16.80 2.12 -4.06
C LEU A 135 18.23 2.51 -4.45
N ASP A 136 18.48 3.71 -4.95
CA ASP A 136 19.85 4.18 -5.22
C ASP A 136 20.70 4.33 -3.94
N GLY A 137 20.07 4.57 -2.79
CA GLY A 137 20.74 4.71 -1.50
C GLY A 137 20.83 3.44 -0.65
N HIS A 138 20.02 2.41 -0.96
CA HIS A 138 19.83 1.23 -0.09
C HIS A 138 19.74 -0.10 -0.86
N GLY A 139 19.42 -0.06 -2.15
CA GLY A 139 19.34 -1.23 -3.02
C GLY A 139 20.72 -1.58 -3.56
N ARG A 140 21.04 -2.89 -3.54
CA ARG A 140 22.28 -3.43 -4.10
C ARG A 140 22.33 -3.30 -5.61
#